data_AF-A0A2E9LGL4-F1
#
_entry.id   AF-A0A2E9LGL4-F1
#
_cell.length_a   1.000
_cell.length_b   1.000
_cell.length_c   1.000
_cell.angle_alpha   90.00
_cell.angle_beta   90.00
_cell.angle_gamma   90.00
#
_symmetry.space_group_name_H-M   'P 1'
#
loop_
_entity.id
_entity.type
_entity.pdbx_description
1 polymer ?
#
loop_
_entity_poly.entity_id
_entity_poly.type
_entity_poly.pdbx_seq_one_letter_code
_entity_poly.pdbx_strand_id
1 'polypeptide(L)'
;MNENKQIEDLKREVEELKSKLKENTKIRGEQQKSGMIKKASKGQLMSRVAFGYKLEDKRLVPAQNFREVEEIFEEFLKEKISLRKLAKKHNFSVNGLKKILTNFTYIGKIKFNNQIHEGHHKPIISSTLFNHVQNKLERLKIKK
;
A
#
# COMPACT_ATOMS: atom_id res chain seq x y z
N MET A 1 45.82 27.57 27.01
CA MET A 1 44.90 26.62 27.68
C MET A 1 43.40 26.89 27.45
N ASN A 2 42.99 28.12 27.07
CA ASN A 2 41.56 28.46 26.93
C ASN A 2 40.91 27.92 25.63
N GLU A 3 41.64 27.92 24.51
CA GLU A 3 41.09 27.50 23.20
C GLU A 3 40.75 26.00 23.13
N ASN A 4 41.59 25.13 23.70
CA ASN A 4 41.31 23.68 23.71
C ASN A 4 40.06 23.34 24.53
N LYS A 5 39.83 24.05 25.64
CA LYS A 5 38.62 23.90 26.45
C LYS A 5 37.38 24.38 25.68
N GLN A 6 37.49 25.53 25.01
CA GLN A 6 36.43 26.07 24.16
C GLN A 6 36.09 25.14 22.98
N ILE A 7 37.09 24.52 22.35
CA ILE A 7 36.89 23.53 21.27
C ILE A 7 36.17 22.29 21.81
N GLU A 8 36.53 21.78 22.99
CA GLU A 8 35.86 20.63 23.60
C GLU A 8 34.41 20.94 24.00
N ASP A 9 34.16 22.14 24.54
CA ASP A 9 32.80 22.59 24.86
C ASP A 9 31.94 22.73 23.59
N LEU A 10 32.48 23.30 22.51
CA LEU A 10 31.80 23.38 21.21
C LEU A 10 31.50 22.00 20.63
N LYS A 11 32.42 21.03 20.74
CA LYS A 11 32.17 19.65 20.28
C LYS A 11 31.03 18.99 21.05
N ARG A 12 30.96 19.20 22.37
CA ARG A 12 29.87 18.69 23.21
C ARG A 12 28.52 19.27 22.81
N GLU A 13 28.47 20.59 22.61
CA GLU A 13 27.25 21.28 22.15
C GLU A 13 26.80 20.76 20.78
N VAL A 14 27.72 20.56 19.84
CA VAL A 14 27.41 19.99 18.52
C VAL A 14 26.84 18.58 18.64
N GLU A 15 27.36 17.74 19.53
CA GLU A 15 26.85 16.37 19.72
C GLU A 15 25.45 16.38 20.38
N GLU A 16 25.21 17.28 21.32
CA GLU A 16 23.89 17.49 21.92
C GLU A 16 22.87 17.98 20.88
N LEU A 17 23.24 18.93 20.03
CA LEU A 17 22.39 19.41 18.94
C LEU A 17 22.08 18.31 17.92
N LYS A 18 23.06 17.47 17.57
CA LYS A 18 22.82 16.29 16.72
C LYS A 18 21.86 15.29 17.36
N SER A 19 21.99 15.05 18.67
CA SER A 19 21.06 14.20 19.42
C SER A 19 19.63 14.75 19.37
N LYS A 20 19.45 16.04 19.69
CA LYS A 20 18.15 16.72 19.63
C LYS A 20 17.54 16.69 18.21
N LEU A 21 18.36 16.86 17.17
CA LEU A 21 17.90 16.77 15.78
C LEU A 21 17.42 15.36 15.43
N LYS A 22 18.15 14.31 15.83
CA LYS A 22 17.72 12.91 15.67
C LYS A 22 16.40 12.64 16.39
N GLU A 23 16.22 13.17 17.59
CA GLU A 23 14.96 13.03 18.32
C GLU A 23 13.80 13.77 17.64
N ASN A 24 14.02 15.01 17.21
CA ASN A 24 13.00 15.81 16.54
C ASN A 24 12.58 15.18 15.19
N THR A 25 13.54 14.68 14.40
CA THR A 25 13.23 13.93 13.16
C THR A 25 12.40 12.67 13.42
N LYS A 26 12.65 11.95 14.53
CA LYS A 26 11.85 10.80 14.95
C LYS A 26 10.42 11.21 15.30
N ILE A 27 10.25 12.24 16.14
CA ILE A 27 8.94 12.78 16.54
C ILE A 27 8.14 13.22 15.32
N ARG A 28 8.77 13.96 14.40
CA ARG A 28 8.14 14.41 13.15
C ARG A 28 7.68 13.23 12.29
N GLY A 29 8.49 12.18 12.19
CA GLY A 29 8.12 10.95 11.48
C GLY A 29 6.90 10.26 12.09
N GLU A 30 6.84 10.16 13.43
CA GLU A 30 5.71 9.58 14.16
C GLU A 30 4.42 10.40 13.96
N GLN A 31 4.50 11.73 14.02
CA GLN A 31 3.37 12.63 13.77
C GLN A 31 2.86 12.50 12.33
N GLN A 32 3.76 12.46 11.34
CA GLN A 32 3.37 12.24 9.94
C GLN A 32 2.67 10.89 9.76
N LYS A 33 3.22 9.81 10.34
CA LYS A 33 2.61 8.48 10.31
C LYS A 33 1.20 8.49 10.91
N SER A 34 1.04 9.11 12.09
CA SER A 34 -0.26 9.27 12.74
C SER A 34 -1.26 10.04 11.86
N GLY A 35 -0.81 11.13 11.22
CA GLY A 35 -1.61 11.88 10.27
C GLY A 35 -2.06 11.05 9.07
N MET A 36 -1.18 10.22 8.51
CA MET A 36 -1.53 9.32 7.40
C MET A 36 -2.51 8.23 7.82
N ILE A 37 -2.36 7.65 9.03
CA ILE A 37 -3.33 6.68 9.57
C ILE A 37 -4.71 7.31 9.72
N LYS A 38 -4.80 8.54 10.23
CA LYS A 38 -6.07 9.29 10.33
C LYS A 38 -6.72 9.58 8.98
N LYS A 39 -5.93 9.74 7.91
CA LYS A 39 -6.45 9.90 6.54
C LYS A 39 -6.95 8.58 5.97
N ALA A 40 -6.18 7.50 6.18
CA ALA A 40 -6.57 6.16 5.76
C ALA A 40 -7.87 5.69 6.45
N SER A 41 -8.03 5.96 7.74
CA SER A 41 -9.26 5.63 8.48
C SER A 41 -10.48 6.40 8.01
N LYS A 42 -10.28 7.57 7.39
CA LYS A 42 -11.33 8.35 6.70
C LYS A 42 -11.54 7.89 5.24
N GLY A 43 -11.05 6.72 4.86
CA GLY A 43 -11.21 6.18 3.51
C GLY A 43 -10.48 6.98 2.44
N GLN A 44 -9.43 7.75 2.79
CA GLN A 44 -8.62 8.46 1.80
C GLN A 44 -7.53 7.55 1.24
N LEU A 45 -7.30 7.64 -0.07
CA LEU A 45 -6.25 6.90 -0.76
C LEU A 45 -4.86 7.36 -0.29
N MET A 46 -4.05 6.43 0.22
CA MET A 46 -2.68 6.70 0.69
C MET A 46 -1.58 6.30 -0.29
N SER A 47 -1.90 5.52 -1.32
CA SER A 47 -0.95 5.00 -2.30
C SER A 47 -1.29 5.47 -3.71
N ARG A 48 -0.50 5.03 -4.69
CA ARG A 48 -0.90 5.12 -6.10
C ARG A 48 -2.27 4.47 -6.32
N VAL A 49 -3.00 5.00 -7.28
CA VAL A 49 -4.31 4.50 -7.72
C VAL A 49 -4.16 3.04 -8.17
N ALA A 50 -5.09 2.19 -7.75
CA ALA A 50 -5.11 0.79 -8.15
C ALA A 50 -5.49 0.66 -9.63
N PHE A 51 -4.93 -0.35 -10.30
CA PHE A 51 -5.30 -0.66 -11.69
C PHE A 51 -6.81 -0.87 -11.82
N GLY A 52 -7.46 -0.46 -12.92
CA GLY A 52 -8.92 -0.50 -13.04
C GLY A 52 -9.67 0.61 -12.31
N TYR A 53 -8.99 1.50 -11.59
CA TYR A 53 -9.55 2.75 -11.06
C TYR A 53 -8.86 3.98 -11.66
N LYS A 54 -9.57 5.12 -11.61
CA LYS A 54 -9.03 6.46 -11.82
C LYS A 54 -9.39 7.35 -10.64
N LEU A 55 -8.68 8.46 -10.50
CA LEU A 55 -8.96 9.47 -9.49
C LEU A 55 -9.80 10.59 -10.11
N GLU A 56 -11.04 10.74 -9.67
CA GLU A 56 -11.93 11.87 -10.01
C GLU A 56 -12.41 12.51 -8.71
N ASP A 57 -12.29 13.83 -8.57
CA ASP A 57 -12.69 14.58 -7.38
C ASP A 57 -12.17 14.00 -6.04
N LYS A 58 -10.90 13.56 -6.05
CA LYS A 58 -10.21 12.91 -4.91
C LYS A 58 -10.84 11.58 -4.47
N ARG A 59 -11.71 10.99 -5.30
CA ARG A 59 -12.34 9.69 -5.08
C ARG A 59 -11.89 8.69 -6.13
N LEU A 60 -11.78 7.44 -5.73
CA LEU A 60 -11.54 6.35 -6.68
C LEU A 60 -12.86 6.01 -7.37
N VAL A 61 -12.85 6.02 -8.69
CA VAL A 61 -13.97 5.57 -9.52
C VAL A 61 -13.46 4.54 -10.52
N PRO A 62 -14.28 3.54 -10.90
CA PRO A 62 -13.88 2.56 -11.90
C PRO A 62 -13.43 3.25 -13.20
N ALA A 63 -12.27 2.86 -13.72
CA ALA A 63 -11.73 3.34 -15.00
C ALA A 63 -12.24 2.45 -16.14
N GLN A 64 -11.93 2.80 -17.40
CA GLN A 64 -12.39 2.05 -18.57
C GLN A 64 -11.95 0.57 -18.55
N ASN A 65 -10.78 0.28 -17.99
CA ASN A 65 -10.21 -1.06 -17.86
C ASN A 65 -10.64 -1.80 -16.58
N PHE A 66 -11.69 -1.35 -15.88
CA PHE A 66 -12.14 -2.03 -14.65
C PHE A 66 -12.52 -3.50 -14.90
N ARG A 67 -13.07 -3.82 -16.09
CA ARG A 67 -13.48 -5.19 -16.46
C ARG A 67 -12.30 -6.17 -16.49
N GLU A 68 -11.12 -5.70 -16.88
CA GLU A 68 -9.90 -6.52 -16.89
C GLU A 68 -9.55 -7.01 -15.48
N VAL A 69 -9.88 -6.22 -14.44
CA VAL A 69 -9.73 -6.68 -13.05
C VAL A 69 -10.68 -7.82 -12.74
N GLU A 70 -11.96 -7.72 -13.12
CA GLU A 70 -12.94 -8.78 -12.92
C GLU A 70 -12.49 -10.07 -13.61
N GLU A 71 -12.09 -9.96 -14.88
CA GLU A 71 -11.56 -11.07 -15.68
C GLU A 71 -10.33 -11.72 -15.03
N ILE A 72 -9.36 -10.93 -14.58
CA ILE A 72 -8.16 -11.45 -13.88
C ILE A 72 -8.56 -12.28 -12.65
N PHE A 73 -9.50 -11.79 -11.83
CA PHE A 73 -9.93 -12.50 -10.62
C PHE A 73 -10.69 -13.78 -10.94
N GLU A 74 -11.60 -13.73 -11.91
CA GLU A 74 -12.38 -14.89 -12.35
C GLU A 74 -11.51 -15.96 -13.00
N GLU A 75 -10.64 -15.59 -13.93
CA GLU A 75 -9.72 -16.52 -14.60
C GLU A 75 -8.76 -17.13 -13.59
N PHE A 76 -8.20 -16.32 -12.68
CA PHE A 76 -7.35 -16.85 -11.63
C PHE A 76 -8.09 -17.86 -10.76
N LEU A 77 -9.39 -17.72 -10.52
CA LEU A 77 -10.16 -18.67 -9.72
C LEU A 77 -10.51 -19.93 -10.52
N LYS A 78 -11.10 -19.77 -11.72
CA LYS A 78 -11.65 -20.84 -12.57
C LYS A 78 -10.55 -21.71 -13.20
N GLU A 79 -9.51 -21.09 -13.76
CA GLU A 79 -8.53 -21.82 -14.54
C GLU A 79 -7.44 -22.48 -13.68
N LYS A 80 -6.90 -23.61 -14.15
CA LYS A 80 -5.69 -24.25 -13.61
C LYS A 80 -4.42 -23.69 -14.26
N ILE A 81 -4.33 -22.37 -14.44
CA ILE A 81 -3.14 -21.72 -14.99
C ILE A 81 -2.20 -21.24 -13.89
N SER A 82 -0.90 -21.22 -14.21
CA SER A 82 0.11 -20.65 -13.31
C SER A 82 0.01 -19.13 -13.30
N LEU A 83 0.44 -18.52 -12.18
CA LEU A 83 0.45 -17.06 -12.02
C LEU A 83 1.34 -16.38 -13.08
N ARG A 84 2.38 -17.06 -13.56
CA ARG A 84 3.22 -16.59 -14.67
C ARG A 84 2.45 -16.54 -16.00
N LYS A 85 1.66 -17.57 -16.30
CA LYS A 85 0.87 -17.63 -17.54
C LYS A 85 -0.23 -16.58 -17.52
N LEU A 86 -0.95 -16.43 -16.41
CA LEU A 86 -1.95 -15.37 -16.24
C LEU A 86 -1.33 -13.97 -16.36
N ALA A 87 -0.16 -13.76 -15.75
CA ALA A 87 0.53 -12.47 -15.83
C ALA A 87 0.92 -12.13 -17.27
N LYS A 88 1.44 -13.12 -18.03
CA LYS A 88 1.76 -12.93 -19.45
C LYS A 88 0.52 -12.63 -20.29
N LYS A 89 -0.62 -13.25 -20.00
CA LYS A 89 -1.88 -13.06 -20.74
C LYS A 89 -2.42 -11.63 -20.59
N HIS A 90 -2.34 -11.07 -19.39
CA HIS A 90 -2.80 -9.71 -19.07
C HIS A 90 -1.65 -8.68 -19.06
N ASN A 91 -0.53 -8.98 -19.74
CA ASN A 91 0.62 -8.08 -19.86
C ASN A 91 1.19 -7.52 -18.54
N PHE A 92 1.08 -8.27 -17.45
CA PHE A 92 1.66 -7.94 -16.15
C PHE A 92 2.96 -8.69 -15.88
N SER A 93 3.82 -8.10 -15.05
CA SER A 93 4.82 -8.89 -14.32
C SER A 93 4.12 -9.78 -13.28
N VAL A 94 4.75 -10.90 -12.92
CA VAL A 94 4.22 -11.80 -11.87
C VAL A 94 3.97 -11.04 -10.56
N ASN A 95 4.89 -10.15 -10.17
CA ASN A 95 4.73 -9.34 -8.97
C ASN A 95 3.62 -8.29 -9.11
N GLY A 96 3.42 -7.71 -10.30
CA GLY A 96 2.30 -6.82 -10.58
C GLY A 96 0.96 -7.54 -10.42
N LEU A 97 0.83 -8.73 -11.01
CA LEU A 97 -0.38 -9.53 -10.89
C LEU A 97 -0.66 -9.96 -9.44
N LYS A 98 0.35 -10.36 -8.67
CA LYS A 98 0.19 -10.63 -7.23
C LYS A 98 -0.35 -9.41 -6.46
N LYS A 99 0.15 -8.21 -6.78
CA LYS A 99 -0.34 -6.97 -6.16
C LYS A 99 -1.81 -6.74 -6.52
N ILE A 100 -2.22 -7.00 -7.76
CA ILE A 100 -3.63 -6.92 -8.17
C ILE A 100 -4.47 -7.91 -7.36
N LEU A 101 -4.12 -9.20 -7.38
CA LEU A 101 -4.91 -10.25 -6.73
C LEU A 101 -5.01 -10.10 -5.20
N THR A 102 -4.16 -9.30 -4.55
CA THR A 102 -4.12 -9.12 -3.08
C THR A 102 -4.51 -7.71 -2.61
N ASN A 103 -4.96 -6.84 -3.52
CA ASN A 103 -5.30 -5.46 -3.20
C ASN A 103 -6.76 -5.33 -2.72
N PHE A 104 -6.91 -4.93 -1.46
CA PHE A 104 -8.19 -4.70 -0.80
C PHE A 104 -9.04 -3.57 -1.42
N THR A 105 -8.41 -2.70 -2.23
CA THR A 105 -9.12 -1.63 -2.96
C THR A 105 -10.21 -2.19 -3.86
N TYR A 106 -10.04 -3.41 -4.40
CA TYR A 106 -11.05 -4.00 -5.28
C TYR A 106 -12.36 -4.37 -4.58
N ILE A 107 -12.32 -4.56 -3.25
CA ILE A 107 -13.50 -4.83 -2.41
C ILE A 107 -13.96 -3.61 -1.61
N GLY A 108 -13.59 -2.40 -2.03
CA GLY A 108 -14.04 -1.16 -1.37
C GLY A 108 -13.25 -0.80 -0.11
N LYS A 109 -12.09 -1.43 0.15
CA LYS A 109 -11.30 -1.23 1.37
C LYS A 109 -9.95 -0.61 1.09
N ILE A 110 -9.38 0.08 2.07
CA ILE A 110 -8.04 0.70 1.96
C ILE A 110 -7.12 0.06 2.99
N LYS A 111 -6.01 -0.51 2.52
CA LYS A 111 -4.96 -1.05 3.40
C LYS A 111 -3.84 -0.03 3.59
N PHE A 112 -3.56 0.35 4.84
CA PHE A 112 -2.44 1.22 5.18
C PHE A 112 -1.82 0.80 6.52
N ASN A 113 -0.49 0.75 6.61
CA ASN A 113 0.23 0.38 7.83
C ASN A 113 -0.31 -0.90 8.51
N ASN A 114 -0.54 -1.95 7.70
CA ASN A 114 -1.14 -3.24 8.12
C ASN A 114 -2.57 -3.18 8.68
N GLN A 115 -3.21 -2.02 8.66
CA GLN A 115 -4.62 -1.86 9.01
C GLN A 115 -5.45 -1.80 7.73
N ILE A 116 -6.68 -2.29 7.82
CA ILE A 116 -7.65 -2.27 6.74
C ILE A 116 -8.81 -1.40 7.21
N HIS A 117 -9.14 -0.38 6.42
CA HIS A 117 -10.22 0.55 6.69
C HIS A 117 -11.24 0.48 5.55
N GLU A 118 -12.49 0.86 5.83
CA GLU A 118 -13.51 0.99 4.81
C GLU A 118 -13.19 2.20 3.92
N GLY A 119 -13.27 2.01 2.60
CA GLY A 119 -13.12 3.04 1.60
C GLY A 119 -14.48 3.57 1.16
N HIS A 120 -14.49 4.78 0.59
CA HIS A 120 -15.72 5.40 0.07
C HIS A 120 -15.96 5.10 -1.42
N HIS A 121 -15.11 4.29 -2.04
CA HIS A 121 -15.17 4.02 -3.47
C HIS A 121 -15.97 2.76 -3.78
N LYS A 122 -16.54 2.72 -4.97
CA LYS A 122 -17.31 1.58 -5.44
C LYS A 122 -16.39 0.37 -5.62
N PRO A 123 -16.67 -0.80 -5.02
CA PRO A 123 -15.91 -2.01 -5.27
C PRO A 123 -16.05 -2.48 -6.73
N ILE A 124 -14.99 -3.04 -7.29
CA ILE A 124 -15.00 -3.69 -8.62
C ILE A 124 -15.37 -5.17 -8.49
N ILE A 125 -14.96 -5.84 -7.41
CA ILE A 125 -15.25 -7.26 -7.19
C ILE A 125 -15.99 -7.48 -5.88
N SER A 126 -16.71 -8.60 -5.78
CA SER A 126 -17.34 -9.00 -4.53
C SER A 126 -16.31 -9.47 -3.50
N SER A 127 -16.62 -9.25 -2.20
CA SER A 127 -15.79 -9.77 -1.11
C SER A 127 -15.68 -11.30 -1.18
N THR A 128 -16.74 -11.99 -1.63
CA THR A 128 -16.75 -13.45 -1.81
C THR A 128 -15.74 -13.91 -2.86
N LEU A 129 -15.73 -13.30 -4.05
CA LEU A 129 -14.76 -13.62 -5.09
C LEU A 129 -13.32 -13.37 -4.62
N PHE A 130 -13.09 -12.23 -3.97
CA PHE A 130 -11.78 -11.89 -3.42
C PHE A 130 -11.30 -12.92 -2.39
N ASN A 131 -12.17 -13.35 -1.48
CA ASN A 131 -11.84 -14.33 -0.44
C ASN A 131 -11.51 -15.70 -1.05
N HIS A 132 -12.27 -16.16 -2.05
CA HIS A 132 -11.92 -17.40 -2.77
C HIS A 132 -10.57 -17.31 -3.46
N VAL A 133 -10.23 -16.16 -4.06
CA VAL A 133 -8.91 -15.90 -4.64
C VAL A 133 -7.82 -15.92 -3.57
N GLN A 134 -8.03 -15.30 -2.40
CA GLN A 134 -7.05 -15.34 -1.30
C GLN A 134 -6.80 -16.79 -0.82
N ASN A 135 -7.86 -17.58 -0.65
CA ASN A 135 -7.75 -18.99 -0.24
C ASN A 135 -6.95 -19.80 -1.29
N LYS A 136 -7.18 -19.54 -2.59
CA LYS A 136 -6.41 -20.20 -3.66
C LYS A 136 -4.93 -19.79 -3.63
N LEU A 137 -4.62 -18.51 -3.41
CA LEU A 137 -3.23 -18.02 -3.27
C LEU A 137 -2.51 -18.68 -2.09
N GLU A 138 -3.19 -18.78 -0.94
CA GLU A 138 -2.67 -19.40 0.28
C GLU A 138 -2.37 -20.89 0.07
N ARG A 139 -3.31 -21.65 -0.53
CA ARG A 139 -3.11 -23.05 -0.87
C ARG A 139 -1.90 -23.28 -1.79
N LEU A 140 -1.67 -22.36 -2.72
CA LEU A 140 -0.53 -22.38 -3.63
C LEU A 140 0.77 -21.86 -2.98
N LYS A 141 0.75 -21.49 -1.70
CA LYS A 141 1.88 -20.93 -0.93
C LYS A 141 2.52 -19.72 -1.60
N ILE A 142 1.71 -18.93 -2.30
CA ILE A 142 2.18 -17.75 -3.01
C ILE A 142 2.27 -16.60 -2.01
N LYS A 143 3.49 -16.33 -1.54
CA LYS A 143 3.73 -15.21 -0.61
C LYS A 143 3.40 -13.86 -1.28
N LYS A 144 2.80 -12.98 -0.45
CA LYS A 144 2.43 -11.59 -0.74
C LYS A 144 3.65 -10.71 -1.00
#